data_AF-A0A0B2V563-F1
#
_entry.id   AF-A0A0B2V563-F1
#
_cell.length_a   1.000
_cell.length_b   1.000
_cell.length_c   1.000
_cell.angle_alpha   90.00
_cell.angle_beta   90.00
_cell.angle_gamma   90.00
#
_symmetry.space_group_name_H-M   'P 1'
#
loop_
_entity.id
_entity.type
_entity.pdbx_description
1 polymer ?
#
loop_
_entity_poly.entity_id
_entity_poly.type
_entity_poly.pdbx_seq_one_letter_code
_entity_poly.pdbx_strand_id
1 'polypeptide(L)'
;MQAQLQTQTDTDTHRKPQTGRHKDVRTPTHTYTPAHRQKYRQKQYFYGTRSHPLYPHSFEVKFDEVTICKIGGERLPPECLPYGMKVEDHRTKVVRMEPSSALIHHLVSVSPCSVLDQTVLTTNILGFLVITAVDMEKKQFTVLSPQPYPLPSKILILSEVTFVDDKVRA
;
A
#
# COMPACT_ATOMS: atom_id res chain seq x y z
N MET A 1 -32.49 -41.27 -38.18
CA MET A 1 -32.81 -39.83 -38.11
C MET A 1 -32.71 -39.41 -36.66
N GLN A 2 -32.07 -38.28 -36.39
CA GLN A 2 -31.37 -37.90 -35.15
C GLN A 2 -32.24 -37.90 -33.88
N ALA A 3 -31.64 -38.28 -32.74
CA ALA A 3 -32.04 -37.82 -31.42
C ALA A 3 -30.83 -37.16 -30.76
N GLN A 4 -31.01 -35.91 -30.35
CA GLN A 4 -29.97 -34.96 -29.99
C GLN A 4 -29.39 -35.24 -28.59
N LEU A 5 -28.08 -35.04 -28.49
CA LEU A 5 -27.33 -34.91 -27.24
C LEU A 5 -27.65 -33.52 -26.66
N GLN A 6 -28.31 -33.43 -25.51
CA GLN A 6 -28.43 -32.18 -24.77
C GLN A 6 -27.46 -32.21 -23.59
N THR A 7 -26.35 -31.51 -23.73
CA THR A 7 -25.39 -31.24 -22.67
C THR A 7 -26.02 -30.28 -21.66
N GLN A 8 -26.27 -30.75 -20.44
CA GLN A 8 -26.55 -29.91 -19.29
C GLN A 8 -25.24 -29.27 -18.82
N THR A 9 -25.07 -27.98 -19.05
CA THR A 9 -24.06 -27.17 -18.34
C THR A 9 -24.75 -26.53 -17.14
N ASP A 10 -24.78 -27.26 -16.03
CA ASP A 10 -25.18 -26.70 -14.73
C ASP A 10 -24.13 -25.68 -14.28
N THR A 11 -24.55 -24.42 -14.23
CA THR A 11 -23.77 -23.31 -13.69
C THR A 11 -23.94 -23.31 -12.17
N ASP A 12 -22.98 -23.90 -11.47
CA ASP A 12 -22.93 -23.92 -10.01
C ASP A 12 -22.61 -22.52 -9.45
N THR A 13 -23.63 -21.67 -9.39
CA THR A 13 -23.59 -20.39 -8.66
C THR A 13 -24.50 -20.50 -7.44
N HIS A 14 -23.97 -21.02 -6.34
CA HIS A 14 -24.74 -21.18 -5.10
C HIS A 14 -24.90 -19.85 -4.35
N ARG A 15 -26.08 -19.22 -4.46
CA ARG A 15 -26.45 -18.02 -3.71
C ARG A 15 -26.80 -18.42 -2.26
N LYS A 16 -25.90 -18.19 -1.31
CA LYS A 16 -26.19 -18.46 0.11
C LYS A 16 -27.34 -17.56 0.61
N PRO A 17 -28.42 -18.13 1.20
CA PRO A 17 -29.41 -17.34 1.91
C PRO A 17 -28.75 -16.72 3.15
N GLN A 18 -28.97 -15.43 3.39
CA GLN A 18 -28.54 -14.79 4.63
C GLN A 18 -29.32 -15.42 5.79
N THR A 19 -28.65 -16.19 6.63
CA THR A 19 -29.23 -16.83 7.82
C THR A 19 -29.61 -15.77 8.85
N GLY A 20 -30.91 -15.65 9.13
CA GLY A 20 -31.52 -14.66 10.03
C GLY A 20 -31.25 -14.86 11.52
N ARG A 21 -29.98 -15.03 11.93
CA ARG A 21 -29.53 -14.92 13.32
C ARG A 21 -28.12 -14.32 13.40
N HIS A 22 -27.91 -13.18 12.77
CA HIS A 22 -26.95 -12.23 13.32
C HIS A 22 -27.73 -11.49 14.41
N LYS A 23 -27.46 -11.78 15.70
CA LYS A 23 -28.01 -10.96 16.78
C LYS A 23 -27.59 -9.52 16.47
N ASP A 24 -28.55 -8.62 16.37
CA ASP A 24 -28.33 -7.19 16.40
C ASP A 24 -27.67 -6.84 17.74
N VAL A 25 -26.36 -7.07 17.82
CA VAL A 25 -25.51 -6.30 18.72
C VAL A 25 -25.77 -4.88 18.30
N ARG A 26 -26.55 -4.15 19.10
CA ARG A 26 -26.81 -2.71 18.96
C ARG A 26 -25.45 -2.03 18.84
N THR A 27 -24.97 -1.94 17.62
CA THR A 27 -23.76 -1.24 17.25
C THR A 27 -24.24 0.20 17.15
N PRO A 28 -23.66 1.15 17.91
CA PRO A 28 -23.98 2.55 17.71
C PRO A 28 -23.75 2.84 16.23
N THR A 29 -24.80 3.30 15.54
CA THR A 29 -24.81 3.70 14.13
C THR A 29 -23.98 4.98 13.95
N HIS A 30 -22.69 4.92 14.23
CA HIS A 30 -21.74 5.84 13.64
C HIS A 30 -21.38 5.29 12.26
N THR A 31 -21.98 5.87 11.23
CA THR A 31 -21.60 5.64 9.83
C THR A 31 -20.19 6.19 9.61
N TYR A 32 -19.17 5.42 9.98
CA TYR A 32 -17.79 5.76 9.68
C TYR A 32 -17.59 5.74 8.16
N THR A 33 -17.21 6.89 7.60
CA THR A 33 -16.78 6.99 6.21
C THR A 33 -15.63 6.01 5.92
N PRO A 34 -15.45 5.53 4.67
CA PRO A 34 -14.31 4.69 4.30
C PRO A 34 -12.96 5.29 4.74
N ALA A 35 -12.82 6.61 4.65
CA ALA A 35 -11.65 7.34 5.10
C ALA A 35 -11.39 7.21 6.61
N HIS A 36 -12.43 7.28 7.45
CA HIS A 36 -12.28 7.05 8.90
C HIS A 36 -11.84 5.62 9.20
N ARG A 37 -12.41 4.63 8.51
CA ARG A 37 -12.03 3.23 8.69
C ARG A 37 -10.57 3.00 8.31
N GLN A 38 -10.12 3.58 7.19
CA GLN A 38 -8.73 3.50 6.73
C GLN A 38 -7.77 4.10 7.76
N LYS A 39 -8.01 5.33 8.22
CA LYS A 39 -7.20 5.98 9.26
C LYS A 39 -7.12 5.15 10.54
N TYR A 40 -8.25 4.59 10.97
CA TYR A 40 -8.30 3.71 12.14
C TYR A 40 -7.43 2.45 11.95
N ARG A 41 -7.48 1.81 10.77
CA ARG A 41 -6.67 0.62 10.47
C ARG A 41 -5.18 0.92 10.43
N GLN A 42 -4.79 2.05 9.85
CA GLN A 42 -3.39 2.50 9.84
C GLN A 42 -2.88 2.73 11.27
N LYS A 43 -3.63 3.46 12.11
CA LYS A 43 -3.27 3.65 13.51
C LYS A 43 -3.14 2.33 14.26
N GLN A 44 -4.10 1.43 14.06
CA GLN A 44 -4.05 0.11 14.69
C GLN A 44 -2.84 -0.74 14.25
N TYR A 45 -2.35 -0.57 13.01
CA TYR A 45 -1.15 -1.26 12.54
C TYR A 45 0.10 -0.86 13.31
N PHE A 46 0.33 0.44 13.52
CA PHE A 46 1.52 0.94 14.23
C PHE A 46 1.38 0.91 15.75
N TYR A 47 0.20 1.24 16.28
CA TYR A 47 -0.03 1.45 17.71
C TYR A 47 -0.84 0.34 18.38
N GLY A 48 -1.30 -0.66 17.62
CA GLY A 48 -2.07 -1.77 18.15
C GLY A 48 -3.48 -1.35 18.59
N THR A 49 -4.04 -2.11 19.52
CA THR A 49 -5.37 -1.85 20.10
C THR A 49 -5.24 -1.48 21.57
N ARG A 50 -6.34 -1.03 22.18
CA ARG A 50 -6.37 -0.74 23.61
C ARG A 50 -6.01 -1.97 24.48
N SER A 51 -6.32 -3.17 24.01
CA SER A 51 -6.00 -4.42 24.73
C SER A 51 -4.59 -4.95 24.43
N HIS A 52 -4.04 -4.61 23.26
CA HIS A 52 -2.72 -5.05 22.81
C HIS A 52 -2.00 -3.84 22.20
N PRO A 53 -1.44 -2.96 23.03
CA PRO A 53 -0.75 -1.77 22.55
C PRO A 53 0.57 -2.15 21.88
N LEU A 54 0.91 -1.44 20.81
CA LEU A 54 2.21 -1.52 20.14
C LEU A 54 2.91 -0.16 20.24
N TYR A 55 4.24 -0.20 20.22
CA TYR A 55 5.09 0.99 20.37
C TYR A 55 6.02 1.07 19.16
N PRO A 56 5.64 1.81 18.11
CA PRO A 56 6.45 1.93 16.92
C PRO A 56 7.73 2.70 17.22
N HIS A 57 8.75 2.44 16.41
CA HIS A 57 10.06 3.04 16.49
C HIS A 57 10.20 4.14 15.45
N SER A 58 10.86 5.24 15.83
CA SER A 58 11.29 6.27 14.89
C SER A 58 12.80 6.34 14.85
N PHE A 59 13.36 6.36 13.64
CA PHE A 59 14.79 6.38 13.40
C PHE A 59 15.11 6.92 12.00
N GLU A 60 16.37 7.30 11.81
CA GLU A 60 16.90 7.80 10.55
C GLU A 60 17.39 6.67 9.64
N VAL A 61 17.17 6.82 8.34
CA VAL A 61 17.63 5.92 7.28
C VAL A 61 18.26 6.74 6.17
N LYS A 62 19.49 6.41 5.77
CA LYS A 62 20.18 7.18 4.70
C LYS A 62 19.54 6.94 3.33
N PHE A 63 19.59 7.94 2.46
CA PHE A 63 19.09 7.80 1.09
C PHE A 63 19.75 6.65 0.32
N ASP A 64 21.04 6.38 0.58
CA ASP A 64 21.80 5.32 -0.09
C ASP A 64 21.54 3.91 0.48
N GLU A 65 20.88 3.81 1.64
CA GLU A 65 20.54 2.53 2.27
C GLU A 65 19.27 1.91 1.69
N VAL A 66 18.40 2.73 1.10
CA VAL A 66 17.11 2.32 0.57
C VAL A 66 16.89 2.82 -0.85
N THR A 67 15.96 2.19 -1.56
CA THR A 67 15.51 2.65 -2.87
C THR A 67 14.00 2.68 -2.85
N ILE A 68 13.43 3.86 -3.12
CA ILE A 68 11.99 4.06 -3.19
C ILE A 68 11.56 3.93 -4.65
N CYS A 69 10.46 3.23 -4.88
CA CYS A 69 9.85 3.12 -6.19
C CYS A 69 8.34 3.35 -6.13
N LYS A 70 7.76 3.76 -7.25
CA LYS A 70 6.32 3.80 -7.48
C LYS A 70 5.96 2.77 -8.54
N ILE A 71 4.83 2.10 -8.35
CA ILE A 71 4.22 1.25 -9.37
C ILE A 71 3.30 2.13 -10.21
N GLY A 72 3.49 2.07 -11.53
CA GLY A 72 2.83 2.94 -12.49
C GLY A 72 3.72 4.12 -12.86
N GLY A 73 3.87 4.34 -14.16
CA GLY A 73 4.46 5.54 -14.74
C GLY A 73 3.42 6.64 -14.96
N GLU A 74 3.90 7.85 -15.22
CA GLU A 74 3.06 8.96 -15.63
C GLU A 74 2.38 8.64 -16.97
N ARG A 75 1.07 8.85 -17.05
CA ARG A 75 0.33 8.64 -18.28
C ARG A 75 0.55 9.86 -19.18
N LEU A 76 1.39 9.69 -20.20
CA LEU A 76 1.56 10.73 -21.21
C LEU A 76 0.31 10.84 -22.09
N PRO A 77 -0.12 12.08 -22.41
CA PRO A 77 -1.16 12.30 -23.40
C PRO A 77 -0.75 11.75 -24.79
N PRO A 78 -1.69 11.23 -25.60
CA PRO A 78 -1.39 10.77 -26.95
C PRO A 78 -0.73 11.84 -27.83
N GLU A 79 -0.99 13.12 -27.55
CA GLU A 79 -0.42 14.26 -28.29
C GLU A 79 1.09 14.39 -28.11
N CYS A 80 1.67 13.78 -27.06
CA CYS A 80 3.11 13.78 -26.81
C CYS A 80 3.84 12.61 -27.48
N LEU A 81 3.14 11.70 -28.16
CA LEU A 81 3.75 10.56 -28.85
C LEU A 81 4.12 10.92 -30.30
N PRO A 82 5.35 10.55 -30.76
CA PRO A 82 5.71 10.68 -32.15
C PRO A 82 4.76 9.90 -33.06
N TYR A 83 4.54 10.39 -34.28
CA TYR A 83 3.76 9.69 -35.29
C TYR A 83 4.25 8.24 -35.46
N GLY A 84 3.34 7.29 -35.30
CA GLY A 84 3.62 5.85 -35.44
C GLY A 84 4.00 5.11 -34.14
N MET A 85 4.15 5.79 -33.00
CA MET A 85 4.33 5.14 -31.70
C MET A 85 2.98 4.80 -31.06
N LYS A 86 2.87 3.59 -30.48
CA LYS A 86 1.70 3.18 -29.70
C LYS A 86 1.92 3.53 -28.22
N VAL A 87 0.82 3.81 -27.51
CA VAL A 87 0.85 4.01 -26.05
C VAL A 87 1.33 2.72 -25.39
N GLU A 88 2.51 2.74 -24.77
CA GLU A 88 2.95 1.62 -23.92
C GLU A 88 2.05 1.48 -22.70
N ASP A 89 1.96 0.29 -22.09
CA ASP A 89 1.23 0.13 -20.82
C ASP A 89 2.09 0.60 -19.65
N HIS A 90 1.85 1.82 -19.19
CA HIS A 90 2.61 2.44 -18.11
C HIS A 90 2.10 2.00 -16.72
N ARG A 91 0.95 1.32 -16.62
CA ARG A 91 0.26 1.09 -15.34
C ARG A 91 1.02 0.17 -14.40
N THR A 92 1.87 -0.70 -14.95
CA THR A 92 2.62 -1.73 -14.22
C THR A 92 4.13 -1.50 -14.29
N LYS A 93 4.57 -0.30 -14.68
CA LYS A 93 6.00 0.02 -14.69
C LYS A 93 6.48 0.30 -13.28
N VAL A 94 7.56 -0.35 -12.85
CA VAL A 94 8.25 0.01 -11.59
C VAL A 94 9.19 1.17 -11.89
N VAL A 95 8.94 2.32 -11.26
CA VAL A 95 9.67 3.58 -11.48
C VAL A 95 10.41 3.96 -10.20
N ARG A 96 11.74 4.08 -10.27
CA ARG A 96 12.54 4.60 -9.16
C ARG A 96 12.16 6.05 -8.88
N MET A 97 12.05 6.39 -7.61
CA MET A 97 11.80 7.75 -7.15
C MET A 97 13.02 8.34 -6.49
N GLU A 98 13.30 9.60 -6.81
CA GLU A 98 14.32 10.37 -6.14
C GLU A 98 13.83 10.87 -4.76
N PRO A 99 14.70 10.93 -3.75
CA PRO A 99 14.37 11.53 -2.46
C PRO A 99 13.85 12.96 -2.61
N SER A 100 12.70 13.24 -2.01
CA SER A 100 12.11 14.58 -2.01
C SER A 100 11.15 14.76 -0.84
N SER A 101 10.89 16.02 -0.46
CA SER A 101 9.91 16.37 0.58
C SER A 101 8.48 15.92 0.24
N ALA A 102 8.18 15.63 -1.03
CA ALA A 102 6.89 15.09 -1.45
C ALA A 102 6.61 13.68 -0.89
N LEU A 103 7.64 12.98 -0.38
CA LEU A 103 7.51 11.66 0.22
C LEU A 103 7.03 11.71 1.68
N ILE A 104 7.00 12.89 2.30
CA ILE A 104 6.61 13.07 3.69
C ILE A 104 5.14 12.65 3.88
N HIS A 105 4.88 11.96 4.98
CA HIS A 105 3.61 11.37 5.38
C HIS A 105 3.09 10.26 4.48
N HIS A 106 3.83 9.85 3.46
CA HIS A 106 3.44 8.69 2.67
C HIS A 106 3.72 7.38 3.40
N LEU A 107 2.75 6.47 3.34
CA LEU A 107 2.97 5.09 3.67
C LEU A 107 3.81 4.45 2.56
N VAL A 108 4.80 3.66 2.94
CA VAL A 108 5.58 2.85 2.00
C VAL A 108 5.59 1.41 2.47
N SER A 109 5.51 0.47 1.54
CA SER A 109 5.63 -0.95 1.85
C SER A 109 7.05 -1.43 1.67
N VAL A 110 7.47 -2.36 2.53
CA VAL A 110 8.80 -2.95 2.49
C VAL A 110 8.74 -4.21 1.64
N SER A 111 9.41 -4.22 0.51
CA SER A 111 9.50 -5.39 -0.37
C SER A 111 10.70 -6.25 0.03
N PRO A 112 10.59 -7.60 0.08
CA PRO A 112 11.73 -8.48 0.32
C PRO A 112 12.65 -8.62 -0.90
N CYS A 113 12.30 -8.01 -2.04
CA CYS A 113 13.15 -8.01 -3.23
C CYS A 113 14.54 -7.40 -2.93
N SER A 114 15.58 -7.99 -3.51
CA SER A 114 16.96 -7.48 -3.43
C SER A 114 17.31 -6.52 -4.57
N VAL A 115 16.56 -6.56 -5.68
CA VAL A 115 16.77 -5.75 -6.89
C VAL A 115 15.48 -5.04 -7.28
N LEU A 116 15.59 -3.79 -7.75
CA LEU A 116 14.46 -3.01 -8.21
C LEU A 116 14.12 -3.36 -9.67
N ASP A 117 13.24 -4.34 -9.85
CA ASP A 117 12.74 -4.78 -11.15
C ASP A 117 11.23 -5.09 -11.10
N GLN A 118 10.71 -5.71 -12.17
CA GLN A 118 9.28 -6.05 -12.27
C GLN A 118 8.84 -7.16 -11.29
N THR A 119 9.76 -7.87 -10.61
CA THR A 119 9.39 -8.87 -9.59
C THR A 119 8.73 -8.23 -8.37
N VAL A 120 8.96 -6.93 -8.16
CA VAL A 120 8.31 -6.13 -7.11
C VAL A 120 6.78 -6.15 -7.23
N LEU A 121 6.23 -6.34 -8.43
CA LEU A 121 4.78 -6.36 -8.68
C LEU A 121 4.07 -7.61 -8.15
N THR A 122 4.78 -8.74 -8.10
CA THR A 122 4.21 -10.05 -7.79
C THR A 122 4.67 -10.58 -6.43
N THR A 123 5.68 -9.94 -5.84
CA THR A 123 6.24 -10.35 -4.56
C THR A 123 5.43 -9.78 -3.39
N ASN A 124 5.22 -10.61 -2.36
CA ASN A 124 4.57 -10.18 -1.12
C ASN A 124 5.41 -9.10 -0.41
N ILE A 125 4.76 -8.31 0.44
CA ILE A 125 5.45 -7.30 1.26
C ILE A 125 5.73 -7.82 2.68
N LEU A 126 6.79 -7.31 3.30
CA LEU A 126 7.16 -7.62 4.68
C LEU A 126 6.35 -6.80 5.70
N GLY A 127 5.95 -5.60 5.31
CA GLY A 127 5.23 -4.68 6.17
C GLY A 127 5.15 -3.27 5.60
N PHE A 128 4.77 -2.32 6.44
CA PHE A 128 4.65 -0.91 6.09
C PHE A 128 5.42 -0.03 7.07
N LEU A 129 5.89 1.10 6.57
CA LEU A 129 6.46 2.19 7.34
C LEU A 129 5.96 3.53 6.80
N VAL A 130 6.15 4.60 7.56
CA VAL A 130 5.76 5.96 7.16
C VAL A 130 6.99 6.84 7.16
N ILE A 131 7.20 7.60 6.08
CA ILE A 131 8.23 8.64 6.06
C ILE A 131 7.67 9.86 6.80
N THR A 132 8.22 10.20 7.94
CA THR A 132 7.74 11.30 8.78
C THR A 132 8.48 12.60 8.52
N ALA A 133 9.74 12.53 8.08
CA ALA A 133 10.53 13.67 7.66
C ALA A 133 11.56 13.29 6.58
N VAL A 134 11.99 14.28 5.80
CA VAL A 134 13.03 14.14 4.79
C VAL A 134 14.05 15.25 5.02
N ASP A 135 15.28 14.89 5.33
CA ASP A 135 16.40 15.82 5.50
C ASP A 135 17.30 15.74 4.27
N MET A 136 17.19 16.73 3.38
CA MET A 136 17.94 16.80 2.14
C MET A 136 19.41 17.18 2.35
N GLU A 137 19.75 17.83 3.46
CA GLU A 137 21.14 18.22 3.78
C GLU A 137 21.92 17.01 4.30
N LYS A 138 21.34 16.28 5.26
CA LYS A 138 21.93 15.05 5.81
C LYS A 138 21.72 13.82 4.94
N LYS A 139 20.92 13.94 3.88
CA LYS A 139 20.55 12.85 2.96
C LYS A 139 19.95 11.63 3.68
N GLN A 140 18.95 11.89 4.52
CA GLN A 140 18.29 10.86 5.31
C GLN A 140 16.78 11.07 5.42
N PHE A 141 16.07 9.95 5.52
CA PHE A 141 14.65 9.89 5.89
C PHE A 141 14.53 9.69 7.39
N THR A 142 13.58 10.34 8.04
CA THR A 142 13.07 9.89 9.33
C THR A 142 11.84 9.05 9.07
N VAL A 143 11.82 7.82 9.60
CA VAL A 143 10.72 6.88 9.39
C VAL A 143 10.05 6.50 10.71
N LEU A 144 8.78 6.10 10.62
CA LEU A 144 8.04 5.41 11.68
C LEU A 144 7.84 3.96 11.25
N SER A 145 8.33 3.02 12.06
CA SER A 145 8.33 1.59 11.76
C SER A 145 7.81 0.77 12.95
N PRO A 146 7.05 -0.32 12.74
CA PRO A 146 6.66 -1.23 13.82
C PRO A 146 7.86 -1.98 14.44
N GLN A 147 8.95 -2.12 13.67
CA GLN A 147 10.18 -2.80 14.09
C GLN A 147 11.35 -1.81 14.17
N PRO A 148 12.29 -1.97 15.10
CA PRO A 148 13.46 -1.11 15.21
C PRO A 148 14.41 -1.28 14.01
N TYR A 149 15.35 -0.34 13.86
CA TYR A 149 16.45 -0.45 12.92
C TYR A 149 17.30 -1.72 13.19
N PRO A 150 17.87 -2.40 12.16
CA PRO A 150 17.84 -2.06 10.74
C PRO A 150 16.55 -2.49 10.01
N LEU A 151 16.27 -1.83 8.89
CA LEU A 151 15.17 -2.27 8.03
C LEU A 151 15.45 -3.67 7.47
N PRO A 152 14.42 -4.55 7.38
CA PRO A 152 14.60 -5.92 6.92
C PRO A 152 14.87 -6.02 5.41
N SER A 153 14.61 -4.94 4.65
CA SER A 153 14.95 -4.83 3.24
C SER A 153 15.12 -3.37 2.83
N LYS A 154 15.74 -3.17 1.66
CA LYS A 154 16.13 -1.87 1.11
C LYS A 154 15.13 -1.32 0.09
N ILE A 155 14.25 -2.16 -0.47
CA ILE A 155 13.29 -1.73 -1.50
C ILE A 155 11.98 -1.32 -0.86
N LEU A 156 11.61 -0.07 -1.07
CA LEU A 156 10.41 0.55 -0.53
C LEU A 156 9.47 0.93 -1.68
N ILE A 157 8.21 0.52 -1.60
CA ILE A 157 7.20 0.86 -2.61
C ILE A 157 6.32 1.97 -2.06
N LEU A 158 6.30 3.11 -2.75
CA LEU A 158 5.48 4.27 -2.40
C LEU A 158 3.99 3.97 -2.57
N SER A 159 3.21 4.29 -1.54
CA SER A 159 1.76 4.32 -1.62
C SER A 159 1.23 5.75 -1.78
N GLU A 160 0.12 5.92 -2.47
CA GLU A 160 -0.63 7.19 -2.51
C GLU A 160 -1.37 7.46 -1.19
N VAL A 161 -1.40 6.47 -0.30
CA VAL A 161 -1.99 6.57 1.03
C VAL A 161 -1.06 7.35 1.95
N THR A 162 -1.59 8.41 2.56
CA THR A 162 -0.88 9.20 3.57
C THR A 162 -1.31 8.85 4.99
N PHE A 163 -0.38 9.00 5.92
CA PHE A 163 -0.55 8.84 7.35
C PHE A 163 0.16 9.98 8.07
N VAL A 164 -0.62 10.75 8.83
CA VAL A 164 -0.09 11.78 9.74
C VAL A 164 -0.25 11.25 11.15
N ASP A 165 0.86 11.21 11.87
CA ASP A 165 0.86 10.76 13.25
C ASP A 165 0.50 11.91 14.18
N ASP A 166 -0.59 11.75 14.95
CA ASP A 166 -1.10 12.78 15.86
C ASP A 166 -0.27 12.88 17.17
N LYS A 167 0.95 12.32 17.22
CA LYS A 167 1.86 12.44 18.36
C LYS A 167 2.38 13.87 18.56
N VAL A 168 2.20 14.76 17.58
CA VAL A 168 2.50 16.20 17.72
C VAL A 168 1.29 16.91 18.35
N ARG A 169 1.10 16.70 19.66
CA ARG A 169 0.33 17.57 20.57
C ARG A 169 0.55 17.11 22.01
N ALA A 170 1.66 17.56 22.58
CA ALA A 170 1.86 17.75 24.02
C ALA A 170 2.97 18.79 24.21
#